data_AF-A0A5T8G303-F1
#
_entry.id   AF-A0A5T8G303-F1
#
_cell.length_a   1.000
_cell.length_b   1.000
_cell.length_c   1.000
_cell.angle_alpha   90.00
_cell.angle_beta   90.00
_cell.angle_gamma   90.00
#
_symmetry.space_group_name_H-M   'P 1'
#
loop_
_entity.id
_entity.type
_entity.pdbx_description
1 polymer ?
#
loop_
_entity_poly.entity_id
_entity_poly.type
_entity_poly.pdbx_seq_one_letter_code
_entity_poly.pdbx_strand_id
1 'polypeptide(L)'
;MKTTAAAIKMPPVMTAGSGRGESGSNGWYSIRAAANNAAEICIYDEIGGWGISARRFAEELSALGQINRINLHIHSPGGAVLDGIAIYNLLKAHPA
;
A
#
# COMPACT_ATOMS: atom_id res chain seq x y z
N MET A 1 47.07 -6.85 -3.60
CA MET A 1 46.30 -7.05 -2.35
C MET A 1 45.34 -5.87 -2.23
N LYS A 2 44.03 -6.09 -2.39
CA LYS A 2 43.02 -5.02 -2.31
C LYS A 2 42.28 -5.19 -0.98
N THR A 3 42.44 -4.23 -0.08
CA THR A 3 41.73 -4.19 1.20
C THR A 3 40.63 -3.14 1.10
N THR A 4 39.39 -3.58 1.22
CA THR A 4 38.18 -2.74 1.21
C THR A 4 37.80 -2.45 2.67
N ALA A 5 37.64 -1.17 3.03
CA ALA A 5 37.12 -0.75 4.32
C ALA A 5 35.58 -0.76 4.30
N ALA A 6 35.00 -1.33 5.35
CA ALA A 6 33.56 -1.58 5.51
C ALA A 6 32.79 -0.32 5.94
N ALA A 7 31.61 -0.11 5.36
CA ALA A 7 30.62 0.85 5.82
C ALA A 7 29.86 0.28 7.04
N ILE A 8 29.76 1.07 8.10
CA ILE A 8 29.01 0.74 9.33
C ILE A 8 27.52 0.73 8.99
N LYS A 9 26.94 -0.47 8.99
CA LYS A 9 25.51 -0.73 8.82
C LYS A 9 24.81 -0.55 10.17
N MET A 10 24.00 0.49 10.31
CA MET A 10 23.08 0.62 11.45
C MET A 10 22.01 -0.48 11.37
N PRO A 11 21.63 -1.13 12.48
CA PRO A 11 20.57 -2.14 12.47
C PRO A 11 19.19 -1.47 12.34
N PRO A 12 18.20 -2.12 11.71
CA PRO A 12 16.84 -1.62 11.69
C PRO A 12 16.24 -1.71 13.09
N VAL A 13 15.64 -0.61 13.56
CA VAL A 13 14.69 -0.62 14.69
C VAL A 13 13.51 -1.51 14.28
N MET A 14 13.37 -2.63 14.97
CA MET A 14 12.24 -3.55 14.83
C MET A 14 11.10 -3.01 15.71
N THR A 15 10.14 -2.29 15.11
CA THR A 15 8.84 -2.07 15.76
C THR A 15 7.93 -3.24 15.39
N ALA A 16 7.31 -3.84 16.41
CA ALA A 16 6.60 -5.11 16.33
C ALA A 16 5.31 -5.00 15.52
N GLY A 17 5.34 -5.48 14.28
CA GLY A 17 4.15 -5.93 13.55
C GLY A 17 4.10 -7.45 13.61
N SER A 18 3.15 -7.99 14.37
CA SER A 18 2.87 -9.44 14.48
C SER A 18 2.77 -10.08 13.09
N GLY A 19 3.41 -11.24 12.94
CA GLY A 19 3.68 -11.85 11.65
C GLY A 19 2.45 -12.39 10.92
N ARG A 20 2.56 -12.34 9.60
CA ARG A 20 2.23 -13.46 8.70
C ARG A 20 2.89 -13.20 7.35
N GLY A 21 3.99 -13.91 7.10
CA GLY A 21 4.34 -14.25 5.72
C GLY A 21 3.38 -15.35 5.28
N GLU A 22 2.45 -15.03 4.39
CA GLU A 22 1.68 -16.02 3.65
C GLU A 22 1.76 -15.69 2.17
N SER A 23 2.41 -16.58 1.41
CA SER A 23 2.26 -16.69 -0.03
C SER A 23 0.85 -17.22 -0.27
N GLY A 24 -0.10 -16.32 -0.46
CA GLY A 24 -1.52 -16.60 -0.61
C GLY A 24 -2.26 -15.27 -0.58
N SER A 25 -3.06 -15.00 -1.61
CA SER A 25 -3.92 -13.83 -1.73
C SER A 25 -4.93 -13.80 -0.57
N ASN A 26 -4.54 -13.25 0.58
CA ASN A 26 -5.48 -12.79 1.59
C ASN A 26 -6.18 -11.55 0.99
N GLY A 27 -7.19 -11.81 0.16
CA GLY A 27 -7.83 -10.87 -0.77
C GLY A 27 -8.65 -9.76 -0.10
N TRP A 28 -8.39 -9.45 1.16
CA TRP A 28 -9.02 -8.35 1.87
C TRP A 28 -8.50 -6.99 1.39
N TYR A 29 -7.25 -6.94 0.90
CA TYR A 29 -6.68 -5.75 0.27
C TYR A 29 -5.79 -6.13 -0.92
N SER A 30 -5.89 -5.35 -2.00
CA SER A 30 -4.96 -5.44 -3.11
C SER A 30 -4.91 -4.13 -3.90
N ILE A 31 -3.71 -3.76 -4.35
CA ILE A 31 -3.50 -2.82 -5.45
C ILE A 31 -2.74 -3.58 -6.54
N ARG A 32 -3.16 -3.46 -7.80
CA ARG A 32 -2.42 -4.04 -8.93
C ARG A 32 -2.72 -3.34 -10.24
N ALA A 33 -1.76 -3.37 -11.14
CA ALA A 33 -1.99 -3.01 -12.54
C ALA A 33 -2.93 -4.04 -13.20
N ALA A 34 -3.76 -3.55 -14.11
CA ALA A 34 -4.68 -4.33 -14.93
C ALA A 34 -4.46 -4.01 -16.42
N ALA A 35 -5.17 -4.73 -17.29
CA ALA A 35 -5.13 -4.46 -18.73
C ALA A 35 -5.60 -3.02 -19.04
N ASN A 36 -5.20 -2.51 -20.21
CA ASN A 36 -5.62 -1.21 -20.74
C ASN A 36 -5.22 0.00 -19.88
N ASN A 37 -4.01 -0.06 -19.28
CA ASN A 37 -3.45 1.00 -18.44
C ASN A 37 -4.31 1.39 -17.23
N ALA A 38 -5.09 0.43 -16.74
CA ALA A 38 -5.93 0.57 -15.56
C ALA A 38 -5.28 -0.05 -14.33
N ALA A 39 -5.81 0.27 -13.15
CA ALA A 39 -5.53 -0.40 -11.90
C ALA A 39 -6.79 -0.98 -11.29
N GLU A 40 -6.62 -2.10 -10.59
CA GLU A 40 -7.64 -2.74 -9.77
C GLU A 40 -7.25 -2.57 -8.30
N ILE A 41 -8.15 -1.98 -7.52
CA ILE A 41 -7.95 -1.71 -6.10
C ILE A 41 -9.12 -2.29 -5.30
N CYS A 42 -8.82 -3.13 -4.32
CA CYS A 42 -9.81 -3.72 -3.42
C CYS A 42 -9.48 -3.35 -1.97
N ILE A 43 -10.48 -2.90 -1.21
CA ILE A 43 -10.40 -2.64 0.23
C ILE A 43 -11.65 -3.25 0.90
N TYR A 44 -11.50 -4.42 1.50
CA TYR A 44 -12.59 -5.20 2.10
C TYR A 44 -12.46 -5.39 3.61
N ASP A 45 -11.52 -4.68 4.23
CA ASP A 45 -11.32 -4.67 5.68
C ASP A 45 -10.97 -3.25 6.15
N GLU A 46 -10.51 -3.11 7.39
CA GLU A 46 -10.26 -1.85 8.08
C GLU A 46 -9.39 -0.86 7.27
N ILE A 47 -9.71 0.44 7.39
CA ILE A 47 -8.89 1.55 6.93
C ILE A 47 -8.22 2.19 8.16
N GLY A 48 -6.89 2.25 8.16
CA GLY A 48 -6.11 2.53 9.36
C GLY A 48 -6.11 1.35 10.34
N GLY A 49 -5.67 1.58 11.58
CA GLY A 49 -5.66 0.55 12.62
C GLY A 49 -4.86 -0.70 12.21
N TRP A 50 -5.55 -1.84 12.12
CA TRP A 50 -4.96 -3.12 11.73
C TRP A 50 -5.01 -3.40 10.22
N GLY A 51 -5.70 -2.55 9.46
CA GLY A 51 -5.89 -2.70 8.02
C GLY A 51 -4.94 -1.82 7.19
N ILE A 52 -5.46 -1.21 6.13
CA ILE A 52 -4.64 -0.42 5.19
C ILE A 52 -4.47 1.03 5.68
N SER A 53 -3.23 1.46 5.92
CA SER A 53 -2.92 2.87 6.21
C SER A 53 -2.84 3.71 4.95
N ALA A 54 -3.09 5.02 5.07
CA ALA A 54 -2.98 5.93 3.93
C ALA A 54 -1.56 6.01 3.37
N ARG A 55 -0.54 5.89 4.24
CA ARG A 55 0.86 5.86 3.82
C ARG A 55 1.16 4.67 2.91
N ARG A 56 0.81 3.47 3.34
CA ARG A 56 1.04 2.25 2.55
C ARG A 56 0.24 2.30 1.25
N PHE A 57 -1.00 2.77 1.31
CA PHE A 57 -1.81 2.97 0.12
C PHE A 57 -1.14 3.91 -0.90
N ALA A 58 -0.58 5.04 -0.45
CA ALA A 58 0.13 5.99 -1.30
C ALA A 58 1.38 5.38 -1.96
N GLU A 59 2.15 4.61 -1.20
CA GLU A 59 3.36 3.93 -1.67
C GLU A 59 3.00 2.90 -2.76
N GLU A 60 2.00 2.06 -2.52
CA GLU A 60 1.56 1.05 -3.49
C GLU A 60 0.87 1.66 -4.72
N LEU A 61 0.05 2.72 -4.55
CA LEU A 61 -0.58 3.44 -5.66
C LEU A 61 0.48 4.08 -6.58
N SER A 62 1.50 4.71 -5.99
CA SER A 62 2.59 5.33 -6.76
C SER A 62 3.43 4.30 -7.51
N ALA A 63 3.57 3.09 -6.95
CA ALA A 63 4.32 2.01 -7.57
C ALA A 63 3.68 1.48 -8.87
N LEU A 64 2.40 1.79 -9.13
CA LEU A 64 1.72 1.42 -10.38
C LEU A 64 2.22 2.23 -11.59
N GLY A 65 2.86 3.38 -11.37
CA GLY A 65 3.32 4.27 -12.43
C GLY A 65 2.16 4.98 -13.14
N GLN A 66 2.31 5.19 -14.45
CA GLN A 66 1.33 5.94 -15.24
C GLN A 66 0.12 5.08 -15.60
N ILE A 67 -0.97 5.19 -14.85
CA ILE A 67 -2.28 4.61 -15.17
C ILE A 67 -3.29 5.72 -15.50
N ASN A 68 -4.34 5.39 -16.25
CA ASN A 68 -5.39 6.34 -16.66
C ASN A 68 -6.80 5.96 -16.22
N ARG A 69 -6.93 4.87 -15.46
CA ARG A 69 -8.18 4.45 -14.84
C ARG A 69 -7.92 3.69 -13.55
N ILE A 70 -8.73 3.95 -12.53
CA ILE A 70 -8.75 3.17 -11.29
C ILE A 70 -10.13 2.54 -11.14
N ASN A 71 -10.18 1.20 -11.09
CA ASN A 71 -11.35 0.45 -10.67
C ASN A 71 -11.23 0.17 -9.17
N LEU A 72 -12.05 0.86 -8.38
CA LEU A 72 -11.97 0.82 -6.92
C LEU A 72 -13.18 0.07 -6.36
N HIS A 73 -12.91 -0.98 -5.59
CA HIS A 73 -13.90 -1.82 -4.93
C HIS A 73 -13.74 -1.69 -3.42
N ILE A 74 -14.75 -1.09 -2.76
CA ILE A 74 -14.73 -0.89 -1.31
C ILE A 74 -15.93 -1.60 -0.69
N HIS A 75 -15.63 -2.49 0.26
CA HIS A 75 -16.58 -3.08 1.20
C HIS A 75 -15.91 -3.13 2.56
N SER A 76 -15.58 -1.95 3.07
CA SER A 76 -14.82 -1.78 4.32
C SER A 76 -15.76 -1.40 5.46
N PRO A 77 -15.53 -1.89 6.70
CA PRO A 77 -16.20 -1.38 7.89
C PRO A 77 -15.79 0.06 8.25
N GLY A 78 -14.78 0.62 7.58
CA GLY A 78 -14.19 1.92 7.89
C GLY A 78 -13.01 1.78 8.85
N GLY A 79 -12.85 2.74 9.77
CA GLY A 79 -11.76 2.79 10.73
C GLY A 79 -11.30 4.22 11.01
N ALA A 80 -10.01 4.47 10.87
CA ALA A 80 -9.41 5.79 11.10
C ALA A 80 -9.87 6.79 10.03
N VAL A 81 -10.68 7.78 10.45
CA VAL A 81 -11.22 8.83 9.56
C VAL A 81 -10.12 9.60 8.83
N LEU A 82 -9.00 9.86 9.49
CA LEU A 82 -7.87 10.58 8.90
C LEU A 82 -7.21 9.79 7.77
N ASP A 83 -7.02 8.48 7.94
CA ASP A 83 -6.51 7.61 6.88
C ASP A 83 -7.50 7.54 5.71
N GLY A 84 -8.80 7.43 6.00
CA GLY A 84 -9.84 7.45 4.97
C GLY A 84 -9.84 8.73 4.13
N ILE A 85 -9.76 9.90 4.78
CA ILE A 85 -9.69 11.20 4.08
C ILE A 85 -8.39 11.32 3.27
N ALA A 86 -7.27 10.85 3.80
CA ALA A 86 -6.00 10.86 3.09
C ALA A 86 -6.04 9.97 1.83
N ILE A 87 -6.58 8.75 1.93
CA ILE A 87 -6.79 7.86 0.78
C ILE A 87 -7.72 8.50 -0.26
N TYR A 88 -8.83 9.10 0.19
CA TYR A 88 -9.73 9.84 -0.69
C TYR A 88 -9.00 10.95 -1.45
N ASN A 89 -8.19 11.76 -0.76
CA ASN A 89 -7.46 12.85 -1.38
C ASN A 89 -6.39 12.37 -2.37
N LEU A 90 -5.71 11.24 -2.07
CA LEU A 90 -4.76 10.61 -2.98
C LEU A 90 -5.46 10.17 -4.28
N LEU A 91 -6.60 9.49 -4.16
CA LEU A 91 -7.41 9.06 -5.30
C LEU A 91 -7.92 10.25 -6.11
N LYS A 92 -8.44 11.28 -5.44
CA LYS A 92 -8.96 12.50 -6.09
C LYS A 92 -7.89 13.29 -6.85
N ALA A 93 -6.66 13.30 -6.34
CA ALA A 93 -5.53 13.99 -6.97
C ALA A 93 -4.86 13.17 -8.07
N HIS A 94 -5.16 11.87 -8.17
CA HIS A 94 -4.59 10.99 -9.16
C HIS A 94 -5.10 11.36 -10.57
N PRO A 95 -4.26 11.38 -11.62
CA PRO A 95 -4.68 11.73 -12.99
C PRO A 95 -5.58 10.69 -13.69
N ALA A 96 -6.00 9.64 -12.99
CA ALA A 96 -6.72 8.49 -13.57
C ALA A 96 -8.23 8.57 -13.30
#